data_AF-A0AAV4P926-F1
#
_entry.id   AF-A0AAV4P926-F1
#
_cell.length_a   1.000
_cell.length_b   1.000
_cell.length_c   1.000
_cell.angle_alpha   90.00
_cell.angle_beta   90.00
_cell.angle_gamma   90.00
#
_symmetry.space_group_name_H-M   'P 1'
#
loop_
_entity.id
_entity.type
_entity.pdbx_description
1 polymer ?
#
loop_
_entity_poly.entity_id
_entity_poly.type
_entity_poly.pdbx_seq_one_letter_code
_entity_poly.pdbx_strand_id
1 'polypeptide(L)'
;MPEKHMNFFVTTYCNEPKIVLFLGMNPGPFGMAQNGVPFGDSTYVNNWLKIEGNVFKPTKEHPKRQIQGLNCTRSEVSGNRFWSFMEEVCGKPENLFRNCYVHNYCPFSMMTESAKNITPPDLKARERKALLEICDEALYKVIKLLQIKIVVGIGKFAQERATQVIKAFNLQDIAVVGIMHPSPVNPAANKGWRTIVYAQLKQSDILKYMV
;
A
#
# COMPACT_ATOMS: atom_id res chain seq x y z
N MET A 1 -14.71 -15.80 9.41
CA MET A 1 -13.40 -16.46 9.17
C MET A 1 -12.47 -15.41 8.58
N PRO A 2 -11.27 -15.16 9.12
CA PRO A 2 -10.35 -14.23 8.50
C PRO A 2 -10.04 -14.71 7.07
N GLU A 3 -10.10 -13.79 6.11
CA GLU A 3 -10.03 -14.12 4.69
C GLU A 3 -8.65 -14.71 4.34
N LYS A 4 -8.64 -15.93 3.80
CA LYS A 4 -7.42 -16.74 3.62
C LYS A 4 -6.37 -16.08 2.70
N HIS A 5 -6.79 -15.21 1.78
CA HIS A 5 -5.90 -14.59 0.79
C HIS A 5 -5.03 -13.47 1.38
N MET A 6 -5.56 -12.65 2.30
CA MET A 6 -4.77 -11.59 2.96
C MET A 6 -3.76 -12.22 3.92
N ASN A 7 -4.15 -13.30 4.60
CA ASN A 7 -3.21 -14.11 5.37
C ASN A 7 -2.11 -14.65 4.47
N PHE A 8 -2.40 -15.09 3.24
CA PHE A 8 -1.38 -15.61 2.32
C PHE A 8 -0.28 -14.58 2.01
N PHE A 9 -0.63 -13.33 1.68
CA PHE A 9 0.37 -12.28 1.43
C PHE A 9 1.27 -12.01 2.66
N VAL A 10 0.67 -11.94 3.85
CA VAL A 10 1.43 -11.73 5.10
C VAL A 10 2.29 -12.95 5.44
N THR A 11 1.74 -14.16 5.41
CA THR A 11 2.46 -15.38 5.78
C THR A 11 3.57 -15.73 4.80
N THR A 12 3.41 -15.36 3.52
CA THR A 12 4.42 -15.62 2.48
C THR A 12 5.56 -14.61 2.52
N TYR A 13 5.26 -13.32 2.73
CA TYR A 13 6.26 -12.25 2.54
C TYR A 13 6.65 -11.47 3.81
N CYS A 14 6.02 -11.76 4.95
CA CYS A 14 6.25 -11.05 6.22
C CYS A 14 6.65 -12.01 7.36
N ASN A 15 7.57 -12.92 7.07
CA ASN A 15 8.05 -13.96 7.99
C ASN A 15 9.23 -13.51 8.89
N GLU A 16 9.84 -12.37 8.60
CA GLU A 16 11.00 -11.81 9.28
C GLU A 16 10.87 -10.29 9.41
N PRO A 17 11.61 -9.63 10.33
CA PRO A 17 11.73 -8.18 10.37
C PRO A 17 12.08 -7.57 9.01
N LYS A 18 11.65 -6.34 8.77
CA LYS A 18 11.80 -5.62 7.49
C LYS A 18 12.46 -4.28 7.77
N ILE A 19 13.46 -3.94 6.98
CA ILE A 19 14.20 -2.67 7.13
C ILE A 19 13.37 -1.51 6.57
N VAL A 20 12.70 -1.73 5.43
CA VAL A 20 11.99 -0.69 4.68
C VAL A 20 10.49 -0.99 4.60
N LEU A 21 9.65 -0.02 4.93
CA LEU A 21 8.20 -0.09 4.76
C LEU A 21 7.73 0.90 3.69
N PHE A 22 7.26 0.39 2.56
CA PHE A 22 6.50 1.16 1.57
C PHE A 22 5.07 1.35 2.06
N LEU A 23 4.66 2.61 2.29
CA LEU A 23 3.38 2.94 2.90
C LEU A 23 2.48 3.70 1.92
N GLY A 24 1.36 3.08 1.54
CA GLY A 24 0.26 3.73 0.83
C GLY A 24 -0.78 4.34 1.77
N MET A 25 -1.77 5.03 1.19
CA MET A 25 -2.84 5.66 1.97
C MET A 25 -3.94 4.67 2.35
N ASN A 26 -4.71 4.20 1.37
CA ASN A 26 -5.82 3.27 1.58
C ASN A 26 -6.16 2.50 0.28
N PRO A 27 -6.95 1.41 0.36
CA PRO A 27 -7.30 0.58 -0.81
C PRO A 27 -7.97 1.32 -1.96
N GLY A 28 -7.46 1.10 -3.18
CA GLY A 28 -8.17 1.40 -4.42
C GLY A 28 -9.29 0.38 -4.70
N PRO A 29 -10.38 0.78 -5.36
CA PRO A 29 -11.59 -0.05 -5.53
C PRO A 29 -11.39 -1.28 -6.44
N PHE A 30 -10.36 -1.27 -7.29
CA PHE A 30 -10.07 -2.37 -8.23
C PHE A 30 -8.76 -3.09 -7.91
N GLY A 31 -8.08 -2.70 -6.83
CA GLY A 31 -6.84 -3.35 -6.40
C GLY A 31 -7.02 -4.01 -5.04
N MET A 32 -6.45 -3.43 -3.98
CA MET A 32 -6.52 -4.00 -2.64
C MET A 32 -7.96 -4.28 -2.16
N ALA A 33 -8.96 -3.50 -2.55
CA ALA A 33 -10.36 -3.79 -2.19
C ALA A 33 -10.87 -5.11 -2.81
N GLN A 34 -10.25 -5.57 -3.89
CA GLN A 34 -10.60 -6.82 -4.58
C GLN A 34 -9.81 -8.01 -4.06
N ASN A 35 -8.59 -7.85 -3.56
CA ASN A 35 -7.70 -8.97 -3.29
C ASN A 35 -6.84 -8.85 -2.02
N GLY A 36 -7.08 -7.84 -1.18
CA GLY A 36 -6.41 -7.70 0.11
C GLY A 36 -4.91 -7.33 0.05
N VAL A 37 -4.29 -7.25 -1.14
CA VAL A 37 -2.88 -6.88 -1.30
C VAL A 37 -2.75 -5.37 -1.52
N PRO A 38 -1.90 -4.65 -0.75
CA PRO A 38 -1.65 -3.23 -1.00
C PRO A 38 -1.22 -2.95 -2.44
N PHE A 39 -1.80 -1.92 -3.07
CA PHE A 39 -1.58 -1.64 -4.50
C PHE A 39 -1.90 -2.84 -5.42
N GLY A 40 -2.73 -3.79 -4.99
CA GLY A 40 -2.86 -5.09 -5.62
C GLY A 40 -3.59 -5.08 -6.95
N ASP A 41 -2.94 -4.73 -8.06
CA ASP A 41 -3.45 -5.03 -9.39
C ASP A 41 -3.48 -6.55 -9.62
N SER A 42 -4.65 -7.12 -9.95
CA SER A 42 -4.85 -8.58 -10.00
C SER A 42 -3.86 -9.31 -10.90
N THR A 43 -3.43 -8.69 -12.01
CA THR A 43 -2.42 -9.28 -12.91
C THR A 43 -1.14 -9.60 -12.16
N TYR A 44 -0.62 -8.65 -11.37
CA TYR A 44 0.63 -8.81 -10.63
C TYR A 44 0.46 -9.62 -9.36
N VAL A 45 -0.68 -9.48 -8.68
CA VAL A 45 -1.02 -10.29 -7.51
C VAL A 45 -1.04 -11.78 -7.87
N ASN A 46 -1.64 -12.13 -9.01
CA ASN A 46 -1.72 -13.52 -9.47
C ASN A 46 -0.41 -14.01 -10.10
N ASN A 47 0.19 -13.20 -10.99
CA ASN A 47 1.26 -13.70 -11.85
C ASN A 47 2.68 -13.49 -11.29
N TRP A 48 2.91 -12.44 -10.51
CA TRP A 48 4.23 -12.13 -9.97
C TRP A 48 4.33 -12.46 -8.48
N LEU A 49 3.38 -11.98 -7.67
CA LEU A 49 3.31 -12.28 -6.24
C LEU A 49 2.76 -13.68 -5.92
N LYS A 50 2.19 -14.37 -6.91
CA LYS A 50 1.64 -15.73 -6.79
C LYS A 50 0.69 -15.90 -5.59
N ILE A 51 -0.13 -14.87 -5.32
CA ILE A 51 -1.08 -14.92 -4.21
C ILE A 51 -2.31 -15.71 -4.62
N GLU A 52 -2.67 -16.67 -3.78
CA GLU A 52 -3.83 -17.53 -3.99
C GLU A 52 -4.82 -17.42 -2.83
N GLY A 53 -6.07 -17.82 -3.09
CA GLY A 53 -7.10 -17.95 -2.07
C GLY A 53 -8.45 -17.40 -2.49
N ASN A 54 -9.42 -17.55 -1.58
CA ASN A 54 -10.77 -17.06 -1.78
C ASN A 54 -10.94 -15.66 -1.18
N VAL A 55 -11.58 -14.78 -1.94
CA VAL A 55 -12.02 -13.46 -1.48
C VAL A 55 -13.53 -13.52 -1.30
N PHE A 56 -14.01 -13.12 -0.13
CA PHE A 56 -15.44 -13.08 0.16
C PHE A 56 -15.99 -11.68 -0.08
N LYS A 57 -17.31 -11.60 -0.21
CA LYS A 57 -18.00 -10.33 -0.46
C LYS A 57 -18.34 -9.64 0.85
N PRO A 58 -18.30 -8.29 0.89
CA PRO A 58 -18.83 -7.55 2.03
C PRO A 58 -20.34 -7.75 2.14
N THR A 59 -20.90 -7.54 3.34
CA THR A 59 -22.33 -7.71 3.61
C THR A 59 -23.23 -6.87 2.70
N LYS A 60 -22.73 -5.71 2.24
CA LYS A 60 -23.41 -4.83 1.29
C LYS A 60 -22.43 -4.42 0.20
N GLU A 61 -22.84 -4.61 -1.05
CA GLU A 61 -22.09 -4.18 -2.23
C GLU A 61 -22.86 -3.07 -2.96
N HIS A 62 -22.16 -2.02 -3.38
CA HIS A 62 -22.73 -1.09 -4.35
C HIS A 62 -22.63 -1.72 -5.76
N PRO A 63 -23.67 -1.66 -6.61
CA PRO A 63 -23.66 -2.29 -7.95
C PRO A 63 -22.46 -1.91 -8.84
N LYS A 64 -21.99 -0.66 -8.75
CA LYS A 64 -20.78 -0.17 -9.46
C LYS A 64 -19.43 -0.58 -8.84
N ARG A 65 -19.42 -1.29 -7.71
CA ARG A 65 -18.22 -1.64 -6.90
C ARG A 65 -18.33 -3.04 -6.32
N GLN A 66 -18.75 -3.99 -7.15
CA GLN A 66 -18.79 -5.40 -6.76
C GLN A 66 -17.36 -5.94 -6.56
N ILE A 67 -17.22 -6.81 -5.57
CA ILE A 67 -16.00 -7.57 -5.29
C ILE A 67 -16.03 -8.84 -6.13
N GLN A 68 -15.05 -8.94 -7.02
CA GLN A 68 -14.81 -10.08 -7.92
C GLN A 68 -13.61 -10.92 -7.47
N GLY A 69 -12.91 -10.50 -6.42
CA GLY A 69 -11.77 -11.23 -5.90
C GLY A 69 -10.52 -11.11 -6.79
N LEU A 70 -9.71 -12.17 -6.76
CA LEU A 70 -8.55 -12.35 -7.65
C LEU A 70 -8.92 -12.42 -9.15
N ASN A 71 -10.21 -12.62 -9.46
CA ASN A 71 -10.74 -12.63 -10.82
C ASN A 71 -11.18 -11.25 -11.33
N CYS A 72 -10.96 -10.18 -10.56
CA CYS A 72 -11.26 -8.82 -11.02
C CYS A 72 -10.50 -8.51 -12.31
N THR A 73 -11.22 -8.27 -13.41
CA THR A 73 -10.66 -7.99 -14.74
C THR A 73 -10.27 -6.54 -14.94
N ARG A 74 -10.66 -5.67 -14.01
CA ARG A 74 -10.32 -4.24 -14.06
C ARG A 74 -8.95 -4.02 -13.47
N SER A 75 -8.08 -3.37 -14.23
CA SER A 75 -6.78 -2.97 -13.72
C SER A 75 -6.87 -1.77 -12.78
N GLU A 76 -6.09 -1.83 -11.70
CA GLU A 76 -5.83 -0.72 -10.81
C GLU A 76 -4.55 0.00 -11.27
N VAL A 77 -4.68 1.11 -12.01
CA VAL A 77 -3.54 1.78 -12.67
C VAL A 77 -2.39 2.11 -11.72
N SER A 78 -2.70 2.55 -10.50
CA SER A 78 -1.67 2.87 -9.50
C SER A 78 -0.90 1.60 -9.09
N GLY A 79 -1.62 0.53 -8.81
CA GLY A 79 -1.09 -0.78 -8.47
C GLY A 79 -0.31 -1.45 -9.58
N ASN A 80 -0.81 -1.37 -10.81
CA ASN A 80 -0.13 -1.87 -12.00
C ASN A 80 1.22 -1.18 -12.18
N ARG A 81 1.26 0.16 -12.10
CA ARG A 81 2.51 0.93 -12.16
C ARG A 81 3.47 0.55 -11.03
N PHE A 82 2.95 0.41 -9.81
CA PHE A 82 3.74 0.06 -8.64
C PHE A 82 4.37 -1.33 -8.77
N TRP A 83 3.57 -2.37 -8.98
CA TRP A 83 4.09 -3.74 -9.02
C TRP A 83 4.89 -4.04 -10.28
N SER A 84 4.54 -3.46 -11.43
CA SER A 84 5.38 -3.58 -12.64
C SER A 84 6.78 -2.98 -12.45
N PHE A 85 6.87 -1.86 -11.72
CA PHE A 85 8.16 -1.26 -11.36
C PHE A 85 8.93 -2.13 -10.37
N MET A 86 8.26 -2.71 -9.39
CA MET A 86 8.91 -3.62 -8.43
C MET A 86 9.43 -4.88 -9.13
N GLU A 87 8.67 -5.48 -10.05
CA GLU A 87 9.14 -6.58 -10.90
C GLU A 87 10.35 -6.18 -11.74
N GLU A 88 10.31 -5.02 -12.40
CA GLU A 88 11.41 -4.51 -13.23
C GLU A 88 12.71 -4.34 -12.42
N VAL A 89 12.63 -3.80 -11.20
CA VAL A 89 13.80 -3.52 -10.35
C VAL A 89 14.30 -4.77 -9.62
N CYS A 90 13.39 -5.57 -9.07
CA CYS A 90 13.74 -6.65 -8.14
C CYS A 90 13.83 -8.00 -8.85
N GLY A 91 13.25 -8.14 -10.04
CA GLY A 91 13.09 -9.40 -10.77
C GLY A 91 12.09 -10.34 -10.11
N LYS A 92 12.44 -10.87 -8.94
CA LYS A 92 11.62 -11.79 -8.15
C LYS A 92 11.07 -11.12 -6.89
N PRO A 93 9.87 -11.51 -6.41
CA PRO A 93 9.30 -10.92 -5.20
C PRO A 93 10.17 -11.16 -3.95
N GLU A 94 10.89 -12.29 -3.87
CA GLU A 94 11.76 -12.60 -2.72
C GLU A 94 12.88 -11.57 -2.53
N ASN A 95 13.38 -10.96 -3.61
CA ASN A 95 14.41 -9.92 -3.53
C ASN A 95 13.85 -8.66 -2.86
N LEU A 96 12.64 -8.24 -3.26
CA LEU A 96 11.94 -7.12 -2.61
C LEU A 96 11.68 -7.44 -1.14
N PHE A 97 11.04 -8.58 -0.87
CA PHE A 97 10.54 -8.91 0.47
C PHE A 97 11.61 -9.39 1.45
N ARG A 98 12.86 -9.57 1.02
CA ARG A 98 14.00 -9.82 1.92
C ARG A 98 14.13 -8.69 2.94
N ASN A 99 14.13 -7.44 2.48
CA ASN A 99 14.31 -6.28 3.35
C ASN A 99 13.11 -5.32 3.37
N CYS A 100 12.21 -5.41 2.39
CA CYS A 100 11.12 -4.46 2.23
C CYS A 100 9.76 -5.10 2.52
N TYR A 101 8.79 -4.27 2.87
CA TYR A 101 7.38 -4.67 2.90
C TYR A 101 6.48 -3.54 2.40
N VAL A 102 5.26 -3.89 1.99
CA VAL A 102 4.28 -2.93 1.47
C VAL A 102 3.03 -2.98 2.33
N HIS A 103 2.54 -1.82 2.76
CA HIS A 103 1.36 -1.70 3.61
C HIS A 103 0.56 -0.44 3.27
N ASN A 104 -0.70 -0.39 3.70
CA ASN A 104 -1.52 0.82 3.65
C ASN A 104 -1.73 1.35 5.06
N TYR A 105 -1.67 2.67 5.21
CA TYR A 105 -1.92 3.35 6.47
C TYR A 105 -3.35 3.09 7.00
N CYS A 106 -4.33 3.16 6.12
CA CYS A 106 -5.74 2.90 6.44
C CYS A 106 -6.25 1.71 5.62
N PRO A 107 -6.87 0.69 6.23
CA PRO A 107 -7.34 -0.49 5.51
C PRO A 107 -8.71 -0.30 4.84
N PHE A 108 -9.39 0.84 5.04
CA PHE A 108 -10.75 1.03 4.54
C PHE A 108 -10.80 1.58 3.11
N SER A 109 -11.54 0.88 2.24
CA SER A 109 -12.04 1.43 0.98
C SER A 109 -13.39 2.08 1.24
N MET A 110 -13.52 3.37 0.95
CA MET A 110 -14.71 4.15 1.29
C MET A 110 -15.31 4.78 0.04
N MET A 111 -16.63 4.92 -0.01
CA MET A 111 -17.33 5.51 -1.13
C MET A 111 -18.63 6.21 -0.72
N THR A 112 -19.09 7.15 -1.54
CA THR A 112 -20.43 7.74 -1.44
C THR A 112 -21.51 6.75 -1.88
N GLU A 113 -22.78 7.09 -1.65
CA GLU A 113 -23.94 6.34 -2.18
C GLU A 113 -23.92 6.20 -3.71
N SER A 114 -23.28 7.13 -4.42
CA SER A 114 -23.09 7.09 -5.88
C SER A 114 -21.85 6.31 -6.35
N ALA A 115 -21.17 5.62 -5.42
CA ALA A 115 -19.90 4.91 -5.59
C ALA A 115 -18.69 5.79 -5.97
N LYS A 116 -18.74 7.11 -5.70
CA LYS A 116 -17.55 7.96 -5.79
C LYS A 116 -16.61 7.59 -4.65
N ASN A 117 -15.33 7.40 -4.96
CA ASN A 117 -14.31 7.10 -3.95
C ASN A 117 -14.18 8.24 -2.93
N ILE A 118 -14.02 7.88 -1.66
CA ILE A 118 -13.73 8.78 -0.54
C ILE A 118 -12.38 8.35 0.05
N THR A 119 -11.50 9.32 0.28
CA THR A 119 -10.21 9.12 0.94
C THR A 119 -10.24 9.66 2.37
N PRO A 120 -9.31 9.25 3.26
CA PRO A 120 -9.28 9.79 4.62
C PRO A 120 -9.27 11.33 4.69
N PRO A 121 -8.54 12.07 3.82
CA PRO A 121 -8.65 13.53 3.76
C PRO A 121 -10.05 14.08 3.47
N ASP A 122 -10.87 13.36 2.71
CA ASP A 122 -12.22 13.80 2.31
C ASP A 122 -13.25 13.70 3.46
N LEU A 123 -12.92 12.98 4.53
CA LEU A 123 -13.80 12.80 5.69
C LEU A 123 -13.97 14.10 6.49
N LYS A 124 -15.11 14.25 7.17
CA LYS A 124 -15.36 15.37 8.07
C LYS A 124 -14.35 15.35 9.22
N ALA A 125 -14.00 16.53 9.73
CA ALA A 125 -12.90 16.70 10.68
C ALA A 125 -12.94 15.73 11.89
N ARG A 126 -14.12 15.53 12.50
CA ARG A 126 -14.29 14.63 13.65
C ARG A 126 -14.04 13.16 13.29
N GLU A 127 -14.65 12.69 12.20
CA GLU A 127 -14.52 11.30 11.72
C GLU A 127 -13.10 11.02 11.25
N ARG A 128 -12.52 11.97 10.51
CA ARG A 128 -11.12 11.93 10.08
C ARG A 128 -10.19 11.80 11.28
N LYS A 129 -10.32 12.66 12.29
CA LYS A 129 -9.48 12.61 13.49
C LYS A 129 -9.55 11.23 14.16
N ALA A 130 -10.75 10.72 14.41
CA ALA A 130 -10.94 9.41 15.05
C ALA A 130 -10.33 8.26 14.23
N LEU A 131 -10.52 8.26 12.90
CA LEU A 131 -9.91 7.26 12.02
C LEU A 131 -8.39 7.33 12.05
N LEU A 132 -7.83 8.54 11.95
CA LEU A 132 -6.40 8.77 11.91
C LEU A 132 -5.72 8.34 13.22
N GLU A 133 -6.33 8.58 14.39
CA GLU A 133 -5.79 8.14 15.68
C GLU A 133 -5.66 6.59 15.75
N ILE A 134 -6.65 5.86 15.26
CA ILE A 134 -6.63 4.39 15.23
C ILE A 134 -5.56 3.88 14.24
N CYS A 135 -5.51 4.46 13.04
CA CYS A 135 -4.53 4.08 12.04
C CYS A 135 -3.09 4.43 12.46
N ASP A 136 -2.89 5.50 13.23
CA ASP A 136 -1.59 5.86 13.80
C ASP A 136 -1.08 4.82 14.78
N GLU A 137 -1.94 4.38 15.71
CA GLU A 137 -1.60 3.34 16.68
C GLU A 137 -1.28 2.02 15.96
N ALA A 138 -2.05 1.67 14.92
CA ALA A 138 -1.78 0.49 14.11
C ALA A 138 -0.44 0.59 13.37
N LEU A 139 -0.14 1.72 12.73
CA LEU A 139 1.14 1.93 12.04
C LEU A 139 2.31 1.88 13.03
N TYR A 140 2.18 2.47 14.22
CA TYR A 140 3.18 2.36 15.29
C TYR A 140 3.47 0.89 15.63
N LYS A 141 2.42 0.07 15.82
CA LYS A 141 2.56 -1.37 16.10
C LYS A 141 3.26 -2.12 14.96
N VAL A 142 2.90 -1.83 13.70
CA VAL A 142 3.54 -2.42 12.52
C VAL A 142 5.02 -2.06 12.46
N ILE A 143 5.36 -0.79 12.66
CA ILE A 143 6.75 -0.30 12.67
C ILE A 143 7.58 -1.01 13.73
N LYS A 144 7.04 -1.15 14.95
CA LYS A 144 7.71 -1.83 16.06
C LYS A 144 7.86 -3.33 15.82
N LEU A 145 6.80 -3.99 15.36
CA LEU A 145 6.79 -5.43 15.11
C LEU A 145 7.82 -5.82 14.05
N LEU A 146 7.84 -5.09 12.93
CA LEU A 146 8.74 -5.38 11.81
C LEU A 146 10.14 -4.78 12.00
N GLN A 147 10.38 -4.02 13.07
CA GLN A 147 11.65 -3.32 13.34
C GLN A 147 12.08 -2.39 12.20
N ILE A 148 11.10 -1.70 11.60
CA ILE A 148 11.32 -0.80 10.46
C ILE A 148 12.33 0.29 10.82
N LYS A 149 13.27 0.56 9.90
CA LYS A 149 14.24 1.65 9.98
C LYS A 149 13.95 2.78 8.99
N ILE A 150 13.25 2.47 7.91
CA ILE A 150 12.90 3.47 6.88
C ILE A 150 11.45 3.28 6.46
N VAL A 151 10.66 4.35 6.54
CA VAL A 151 9.32 4.39 5.95
C VAL A 151 9.38 5.19 4.65
N VAL A 152 8.99 4.56 3.55
CA VAL A 152 8.84 5.18 2.22
C VAL A 152 7.36 5.50 2.02
N GLY A 153 6.99 6.75 2.25
CA GLY A 153 5.63 7.24 2.01
C GLY A 153 5.33 7.38 0.51
N ILE A 154 4.35 6.63 0.02
CA ILE A 154 3.91 6.70 -1.37
C ILE A 154 2.87 7.81 -1.49
N GLY A 155 3.33 8.98 -1.91
CA GLY A 155 2.56 10.21 -1.90
C GLY A 155 2.61 10.98 -0.58
N LYS A 156 2.26 12.26 -0.67
CA LYS A 156 2.43 13.24 0.41
C LYS A 156 1.68 12.86 1.69
N PHE A 157 0.44 12.38 1.57
CA PHE A 157 -0.36 11.98 2.73
C PHE A 157 0.34 10.88 3.55
N ALA A 158 0.76 9.79 2.91
CA ALA A 158 1.39 8.67 3.61
C ALA A 158 2.72 9.08 4.25
N GLN A 159 3.51 9.89 3.56
CA GLN A 159 4.75 10.47 4.09
C GLN A 159 4.48 11.32 5.34
N GLU A 160 3.53 12.26 5.27
CA GLU A 160 3.19 13.14 6.40
C GLU A 160 2.64 12.36 7.59
N ARG A 161 1.80 11.35 7.35
CA ARG A 161 1.27 10.50 8.42
C ARG A 161 2.36 9.67 9.09
N ALA A 162 3.27 9.06 8.33
CA ALA A 162 4.41 8.34 8.90
C ALA A 162 5.27 9.26 9.79
N THR A 163 5.60 10.47 9.32
CA THR A 163 6.34 11.47 10.10
C THR A 163 5.61 11.83 11.40
N GLN A 164 4.29 12.00 11.35
CA GLN A 164 3.49 12.32 12.54
C GLN A 164 3.48 11.16 13.54
N VAL A 165 3.34 9.92 13.09
CA VAL A 165 3.40 8.73 13.96
C VAL A 165 4.76 8.61 14.63
N ILE A 166 5.86 8.75 13.88
CA ILE A 166 7.22 8.67 14.42
C ILE A 166 7.43 9.72 15.52
N LYS A 167 6.99 10.96 15.28
CA LYS A 167 7.05 12.04 16.28
C LYS A 167 6.16 11.77 17.50
N ALA A 168 4.90 11.39 17.29
CA ALA A 168 3.92 11.22 18.35
C ALA A 168 4.28 10.08 19.32
N PHE A 169 4.86 8.99 18.80
CA PHE A 169 5.28 7.84 19.59
C PHE A 169 6.77 7.87 19.97
N ASN A 170 7.46 9.00 19.73
CA ASN A 170 8.88 9.21 20.02
C ASN A 170 9.80 8.09 19.51
N LEU A 171 9.52 7.59 18.31
CA LEU A 171 10.31 6.54 17.67
C LEU A 171 11.67 7.11 17.23
N GLN A 172 12.75 6.51 17.73
CA GLN A 172 14.13 6.90 17.40
C GLN A 172 14.65 6.07 16.23
N ASP A 173 15.61 6.62 15.49
CA ASP A 173 16.35 5.94 14.42
C ASP A 173 15.46 5.41 13.27
N ILE A 174 14.36 6.12 12.97
CA ILE A 174 13.50 5.81 11.83
C ILE A 174 13.49 6.99 10.87
N ALA A 175 13.93 6.75 9.63
CA ALA A 175 13.88 7.73 8.56
C ALA A 175 12.53 7.69 7.84
N VAL A 176 12.04 8.85 7.39
CA VAL A 176 10.88 8.95 6.49
C VAL A 176 11.31 9.61 5.20
N VAL A 177 11.08 8.91 4.09
CA VAL A 177 11.31 9.43 2.74
C VAL A 177 10.00 9.38 1.96
N GLY A 178 9.85 10.28 1.00
CA GLY A 178 8.65 10.35 0.15
C GLY A 178 8.97 10.01 -1.29
N ILE A 179 8.11 9.21 -1.92
CA ILE A 179 8.12 9.03 -3.38
C ILE A 179 6.81 9.49 -4.00
N MET A 180 6.85 9.79 -5.29
CA MET A 180 5.66 10.19 -6.04
C MET A 180 4.61 9.08 -6.03
N HIS A 181 3.33 9.43 -5.82
CA HIS A 181 2.24 8.46 -5.94
C HIS A 181 1.99 8.09 -7.43
N PRO A 182 1.78 6.81 -7.78
CA PRO A 182 1.57 6.34 -9.16
C PRO A 182 0.22 6.71 -9.81
N SER A 183 -0.60 7.55 -9.16
CA SER A 183 -1.99 7.74 -9.57
C SER A 183 -2.08 8.50 -10.90
N PRO A 184 -2.97 8.09 -11.82
CA PRO A 184 -3.17 8.81 -13.08
C PRO A 184 -3.74 10.22 -12.89
N VAL A 185 -4.28 10.53 -11.70
CA VAL A 185 -4.71 11.89 -11.34
C VAL A 185 -3.53 12.86 -11.27
N ASN A 186 -2.31 12.37 -11.02
CA ASN A 186 -1.10 13.18 -11.05
C ASN A 186 -0.54 13.29 -12.48
N PRO A 187 -0.55 14.47 -13.13
CA PRO A 187 -0.04 14.62 -14.49
C PRO A 187 1.43 14.23 -14.65
N ALA A 188 2.26 14.44 -13.63
CA ALA A 188 3.67 14.06 -13.68
C ALA A 188 3.86 12.53 -13.73
N ALA A 189 2.99 11.78 -13.03
CA ALA A 189 3.04 10.31 -13.06
C ALA A 189 2.75 9.77 -14.48
N ASN A 190 1.92 10.46 -15.26
CA ASN A 190 1.61 10.08 -16.64
C ASN A 190 2.76 10.37 -17.62
N LYS A 191 3.73 11.22 -17.25
CA LYS A 191 4.88 11.60 -18.08
C LYS A 191 6.13 10.74 -17.85
N GLY A 192 6.11 9.81 -16.88
CA GLY A 192 7.27 8.96 -16.58
C GLY A 192 7.42 8.63 -15.10
N TRP A 193 6.36 8.13 -14.44
CA TRP A 193 6.40 7.81 -13.01
C TRP A 193 7.58 6.91 -12.62
N ARG A 194 7.89 5.88 -13.41
CA ARG A 194 8.97 4.92 -13.12
C ARG A 194 10.33 5.60 -13.00
N THR A 195 10.69 6.42 -13.99
CA THR A 195 11.97 7.16 -14.01
C THR A 195 12.09 8.08 -12.81
N ILE A 196 11.01 8.78 -12.47
CA ILE A 196 10.97 9.70 -11.32
C ILE A 196 11.18 8.93 -10.01
N VAL A 197 10.43 7.85 -9.80
CA VAL A 197 10.51 7.08 -8.55
C VAL A 197 11.85 6.34 -8.43
N TYR A 198 12.39 5.81 -9.53
CA TYR A 198 13.73 5.22 -9.52
C TYR A 198 14.79 6.24 -9.06
N ALA A 199 14.74 7.48 -9.58
CA ALA A 199 15.64 8.55 -9.16
C ALA A 199 15.46 8.91 -7.67
N GLN A 200 14.21 9.00 -7.18
CA GLN A 200 13.91 9.28 -5.77
C GLN A 200 14.42 8.18 -4.84
N LEU A 201 14.23 6.91 -5.21
CA LEU A 201 14.72 5.76 -4.45
C LEU A 201 16.25 5.67 -4.46
N LYS A 202 16.89 6.00 -5.60
CA LYS A 202 18.35 6.08 -5.70
C LYS A 202 18.91 7.20 -4.83
N GLN A 203 18.32 8.40 -4.90
CA GLN A 203 18.74 9.56 -4.11
C GLN A 203 18.59 9.32 -2.60
N SER A 204 17.58 8.54 -2.21
CA SER A 204 17.30 8.18 -0.82
C SER A 204 18.01 6.90 -0.37
N ASP A 205 18.89 6.35 -1.20
CA ASP A 205 19.66 5.13 -0.94
C ASP A 205 18.81 3.89 -0.56
N ILE A 206 17.62 3.78 -1.16
CA ILE A 206 16.66 2.69 -0.90
C ILE A 206 16.90 1.49 -1.81
N LEU A 207 17.41 1.71 -3.03
CA LEU A 207 17.56 0.65 -4.03
C LEU A 207 18.40 -0.54 -3.54
N LYS A 208 19.38 -0.32 -2.65
CA LYS A 208 20.21 -1.37 -2.05
C LYS A 208 19.44 -2.39 -1.20
N TYR A 209 18.21 -2.07 -0.79
CA TYR A 209 17.34 -2.97 -0.03
C TYR A 209 16.37 -3.77 -0.92
N MET A 210 16.29 -3.44 -2.20
CA MET A 210 15.30 -4.02 -3.13
C MET A 210 15.86 -5.17 -3.98
N VAL A 211 17.18 -5.37 -3.99
CA VAL A 211 17.90 -6.37 -4.79
C VAL A 211 18.67 -7.37 -3.92
#